data_AF-A0A1B8ZAP2-F1
#
_entry.id   AF-A0A1B8ZAP2-F1
#
_cell.length_a   1.000
_cell.length_b   1.000
_cell.length_c   1.000
_cell.angle_alpha   90.00
_cell.angle_beta   90.00
_cell.angle_gamma   90.00
#
_symmetry.space_group_name_H-M   'P 1'
#
loop_
_entity.id
_entity.type
_entity.pdbx_description
1 polymer ?
#
loop_
_entity_poly.entity_id
_entity_poly.type
_entity_poly.pdbx_seq_one_letter_code
_entity_poly.pdbx_strand_id
1 'polypeptide(L)'
;MESLLKTGLYSLPIESLPQVDVKFIETDFAVEGSEKYSCGEPNFRYFPLTRYKNAELILVPMDCGDFDYRYYLLTVLNNSIVDEAYVEGIWFDPGKDDKKEEFSSYEINKAGEITVTTDHKIDGNSQKITKTHYQIMDDGKIVQKK
;
A
#
# COMPACT_ATOMS: atom_id res chain seq x y z
N MET A 1 -19.18 -15.54 -0.38
CA MET A 1 -18.80 -15.22 1.01
C MET A 1 -18.62 -13.71 1.07
N GLU A 2 -19.34 -13.03 1.95
CA GLU A 2 -19.22 -11.58 2.09
C GLU A 2 -17.89 -11.24 2.77
N SER A 3 -17.27 -10.12 2.38
CA SER A 3 -16.02 -9.68 3.01
C SER A 3 -16.29 -9.22 4.45
N LEU A 4 -15.33 -9.48 5.32
CA LEU A 4 -15.34 -9.01 6.71
C LEU A 4 -14.69 -7.62 6.86
N LEU A 5 -14.00 -7.13 5.83
CA LEU A 5 -13.36 -5.82 5.84
C LEU A 5 -14.41 -4.70 5.84
N LYS A 6 -14.10 -3.61 6.54
CA LYS A 6 -14.94 -2.42 6.51
C LYS A 6 -14.93 -1.80 5.11
N THR A 7 -16.10 -1.34 4.67
CA THR A 7 -16.22 -0.63 3.40
C THR A 7 -15.41 0.66 3.42
N GLY A 8 -14.57 0.84 2.40
CA GLY A 8 -13.83 2.08 2.19
C GLY A 8 -14.75 3.26 1.87
N LEU A 9 -14.37 4.45 2.33
CA LEU A 9 -15.17 5.68 2.19
C LEU A 9 -14.77 6.52 0.97
N TYR A 10 -13.72 6.12 0.25
CA TYR A 10 -13.19 6.87 -0.88
C TYR A 10 -13.72 6.35 -2.21
N SER A 11 -13.69 7.22 -3.21
CA SER A 11 -14.00 6.89 -4.60
C SER A 11 -12.77 7.13 -5.47
N LEU A 12 -12.58 6.33 -6.52
CA LEU A 12 -11.53 6.57 -7.50
C LEU A 12 -11.82 7.83 -8.34
N PRO A 13 -10.81 8.63 -8.72
CA PRO A 13 -9.39 8.45 -8.41
C PRO A 13 -9.05 8.79 -6.96
N ILE A 14 -7.99 8.19 -6.44
CA ILE A 14 -7.44 8.48 -5.11
C ILE A 14 -5.93 8.70 -5.20
N GLU A 15 -5.44 9.69 -4.47
CA GLU A 15 -4.01 9.98 -4.31
C GLU A 15 -3.57 9.59 -2.90
N SER A 16 -2.25 9.49 -2.69
CA SER A 16 -1.63 9.34 -1.38
C SER A 16 -2.27 10.27 -0.36
N LEU A 17 -2.69 9.68 0.75
CA LEU A 17 -3.32 10.42 1.83
C LEU A 17 -2.23 10.99 2.74
N PRO A 18 -2.40 12.22 3.25
CA PRO A 18 -1.54 12.70 4.33
C PRO A 18 -1.59 11.70 5.50
N GLN A 19 -0.42 11.32 6.05
CA GLN A 19 -0.36 10.35 7.15
C GLN A 19 -1.29 10.69 8.32
N VAL A 20 -1.45 11.99 8.62
CA VAL A 20 -2.32 12.49 9.69
C VAL A 20 -3.79 12.12 9.51
N ASP A 21 -4.21 11.82 8.28
CA ASP A 21 -5.58 11.44 7.93
C ASP A 21 -5.79 9.92 7.94
N VAL A 22 -4.72 9.12 8.00
CA VAL A 22 -4.80 7.66 7.95
C VAL A 22 -4.94 7.08 9.35
N LYS A 23 -6.18 6.69 9.70
CA LYS A 23 -6.47 5.96 10.94
C LYS A 23 -6.63 4.47 10.66
N PHE A 24 -5.55 3.71 10.85
CA PHE A 24 -5.57 2.26 10.72
C PHE A 24 -6.52 1.61 11.73
N ILE A 25 -7.17 0.55 11.27
CA ILE A 25 -8.10 -0.29 12.02
C ILE A 25 -7.46 -1.68 12.12
N GLU A 26 -7.50 -2.27 13.29
CA GLU A 26 -7.04 -3.64 13.51
C GLU A 26 -8.18 -4.62 13.21
N THR A 27 -7.87 -5.73 12.55
CA THR A 27 -8.85 -6.80 12.37
C THR A 27 -9.08 -7.57 13.67
N ASP A 28 -10.32 -7.99 13.91
CA ASP A 28 -10.71 -8.98 14.92
C ASP A 28 -11.01 -10.36 14.30
N PHE A 29 -10.68 -10.51 13.01
CA PHE A 29 -10.79 -11.73 12.21
C PHE A 29 -9.50 -11.95 11.42
N ALA A 30 -9.31 -13.19 10.97
CA ALA A 30 -8.20 -13.56 10.10
C ALA A 30 -8.56 -13.31 8.62
N VAL A 31 -7.60 -12.77 7.87
CA VAL A 31 -7.62 -12.70 6.40
C VAL A 31 -6.50 -13.60 5.91
N GLU A 32 -6.76 -14.50 4.96
CA GLU A 32 -5.71 -15.41 4.48
C GLU A 32 -4.53 -14.62 3.89
N GLY A 33 -3.32 -14.90 4.38
CA GLY A 33 -2.09 -14.23 4.00
C GLY A 33 -1.74 -12.98 4.83
N SER A 34 -2.55 -12.61 5.83
CA SER A 34 -2.32 -11.41 6.65
C SER A 34 -1.04 -11.48 7.47
N GLU A 35 -0.64 -12.68 7.90
CA GLU A 35 0.54 -12.95 8.74
C GLU A 35 1.85 -12.35 8.19
N LYS A 36 1.94 -12.12 6.88
CA LYS A 36 3.08 -11.47 6.23
C LYS A 36 3.25 -10.00 6.64
N TYR A 37 2.17 -9.32 7.00
CA TYR A 37 2.13 -7.88 7.30
C TYR A 37 2.05 -7.58 8.80
N SER A 38 1.86 -8.61 9.62
CA SER A 38 1.65 -8.57 11.07
C SER A 38 2.60 -9.49 11.86
N CYS A 39 3.74 -9.81 11.26
CA CYS A 39 4.87 -10.48 11.90
C CYS A 39 4.55 -11.88 12.43
N GLY A 40 3.70 -12.60 11.68
CA GLY A 40 3.22 -13.92 12.04
C GLY A 40 1.89 -13.92 12.80
N GLU A 41 1.39 -12.76 13.22
CA GLU A 41 0.10 -12.67 13.90
C GLU A 41 -1.06 -12.76 12.89
N PRO A 42 -2.19 -13.40 13.23
CA PRO A 42 -3.33 -13.52 12.32
C PRO A 42 -4.05 -12.19 12.07
N ASN A 43 -3.96 -11.26 13.02
CA ASN A 43 -4.62 -9.96 12.96
C ASN A 43 -3.64 -8.90 12.46
N PHE A 44 -4.12 -7.97 11.65
CA PHE A 44 -3.28 -6.91 11.07
C PHE A 44 -4.01 -5.58 11.04
N ARG A 45 -3.23 -4.51 10.92
CA ARG A 45 -3.74 -3.15 10.78
C ARG A 45 -3.94 -2.83 9.31
N TYR A 46 -5.07 -2.22 8.98
CA TYR A 46 -5.37 -1.80 7.63
C TYR A 46 -6.19 -0.51 7.60
N PHE A 47 -6.15 0.16 6.46
CA PHE A 47 -6.97 1.32 6.16
C PHE A 47 -7.80 1.03 4.90
N PRO A 48 -9.13 0.98 5.01
CA PRO A 48 -9.98 0.68 3.87
C PRO A 48 -10.06 1.88 2.92
N LEU A 49 -9.57 1.72 1.68
CA LEU A 49 -9.61 2.79 0.68
C LEU A 49 -10.95 2.79 -0.05
N THR A 50 -11.12 1.81 -0.93
CA THR A 50 -12.25 1.73 -1.87
C THR A 50 -12.34 0.32 -2.44
N ARG A 51 -13.24 0.11 -3.41
CA ARG A 51 -13.35 -1.14 -4.15
C ARG A 51 -13.04 -0.89 -5.63
N TYR A 52 -12.22 -1.76 -6.22
CA TYR A 52 -12.05 -1.81 -7.67
C TYR A 52 -12.66 -3.11 -8.20
N LYS A 53 -13.77 -2.98 -8.94
CA LYS A 53 -14.58 -4.12 -9.39
C LYS A 53 -14.94 -5.04 -8.20
N ASN A 54 -14.42 -6.26 -8.20
CA ASN A 54 -14.70 -7.25 -7.16
C ASN A 54 -13.71 -7.21 -6.01
N ALA A 55 -12.55 -6.55 -6.15
CA ALA A 55 -11.48 -6.51 -5.17
C ALA A 55 -11.58 -5.30 -4.24
N GLU A 56 -11.41 -5.55 -2.96
CA GLU A 56 -11.24 -4.50 -1.96
C GLU A 56 -9.80 -4.01 -1.98
N LEU A 57 -9.64 -2.68 -1.94
CA LEU A 57 -8.35 -2.03 -1.89
C LEU A 57 -8.13 -1.49 -0.48
N ILE A 58 -7.07 -1.94 0.16
CA ILE A 58 -6.70 -1.51 1.52
C ILE A 58 -5.24 -1.10 1.55
N LEU A 59 -4.89 -0.11 2.38
CA LEU A 59 -3.51 0.12 2.76
C LEU A 59 -3.19 -0.67 4.02
N VAL A 60 -2.00 -1.24 4.10
CA VAL A 60 -1.47 -1.86 5.30
C VAL A 60 -0.14 -1.23 5.66
N PRO A 61 0.11 -0.91 6.95
CA PRO A 61 1.44 -0.59 7.40
C PRO A 61 2.27 -1.88 7.47
N MET A 62 3.55 -1.79 7.11
CA MET A 62 4.48 -2.88 7.33
C MET A 62 4.93 -2.86 8.79
N ASP A 63 4.20 -3.59 9.66
CA ASP A 63 4.48 -3.62 11.10
C ASP A 63 5.76 -4.40 11.45
N CYS A 64 6.34 -5.07 10.46
CA CYS A 64 7.56 -5.86 10.61
C CYS A 64 8.78 -5.12 10.09
N GLY A 65 9.67 -4.78 11.02
CA GLY A 65 10.94 -4.10 10.76
C GLY A 65 10.97 -2.68 11.30
N ASP A 66 12.12 -2.04 11.16
CA ASP A 66 12.39 -0.71 11.74
C ASP A 66 12.03 0.43 10.77
N PHE A 67 10.86 0.35 10.10
CA PHE A 67 10.41 1.38 9.18
C PHE A 67 9.17 2.10 9.75
N ASP A 68 9.35 3.34 10.19
CA ASP A 68 8.27 4.15 10.77
C ASP A 68 7.13 4.47 9.78
N TYR A 69 7.41 4.45 8.48
CA TYR A 69 6.44 4.79 7.43
C TYR A 69 6.65 3.99 6.15
N ARG A 70 5.89 2.92 6.00
CA ARG A 70 5.90 2.07 4.81
C ARG A 70 4.56 1.38 4.62
N TYR A 71 3.83 1.78 3.59
CA TYR A 71 2.50 1.29 3.27
C TYR A 71 2.48 0.48 1.97
N TYR A 72 1.78 -0.64 2.04
CA TYR A 72 1.47 -1.49 0.91
C TYR A 72 0.00 -1.37 0.57
N LEU A 73 -0.31 -1.29 -0.73
CA LEU A 73 -1.65 -1.47 -1.24
C LEU A 73 -1.87 -2.96 -1.41
N LEU A 74 -2.90 -3.50 -0.77
CA LEU A 74 -3.33 -4.88 -0.97
C LEU A 74 -4.65 -4.94 -1.72
N THR A 75 -4.79 -5.97 -2.54
CA THR A 75 -6.07 -6.40 -3.11
C THR A 75 -6.59 -7.60 -2.33
N VAL A 76 -7.83 -7.52 -1.86
CA VAL A 76 -8.47 -8.61 -1.11
C VAL A 76 -9.70 -9.11 -1.86
N LEU A 77 -9.78 -10.42 -2.05
CA LEU A 77 -10.93 -11.12 -2.62
C LEU A 77 -11.35 -12.26 -1.71
N ASN A 78 -12.64 -12.33 -1.38
CA ASN A 78 -13.21 -13.41 -0.55
C ASN A 78 -12.44 -13.65 0.77
N ASN A 79 -12.01 -12.57 1.44
CA ASN A 79 -11.24 -12.64 2.69
C ASN A 79 -9.85 -13.29 2.55
N SER A 80 -9.26 -13.20 1.35
CA SER A 80 -7.91 -13.67 1.02
C SER A 80 -7.14 -12.56 0.29
N ILE A 81 -5.89 -12.32 0.71
CA ILE A 81 -5.01 -11.33 0.06
C ILE A 81 -4.52 -11.92 -1.25
N VAL A 82 -4.82 -11.24 -2.35
CA VAL A 82 -4.51 -11.70 -3.70
C VAL A 82 -3.13 -11.23 -4.15
N ASP A 83 -2.84 -9.95 -3.94
CA ASP A 83 -1.60 -9.33 -4.38
C ASP A 83 -1.30 -8.05 -3.58
N GLU A 84 -0.08 -7.53 -3.78
CA GLU A 84 0.43 -6.35 -3.09
C GLU A 84 1.22 -5.42 -4.01
N ALA A 85 1.31 -4.15 -3.65
CA ALA A 85 2.31 -3.23 -4.17
C ALA A 85 2.79 -2.28 -3.09
N TYR A 86 4.11 -2.02 -3.04
CA TYR A 86 4.64 -0.91 -2.25
C TYR A 86 4.25 0.40 -2.93
N VAL A 87 3.50 1.25 -2.23
CA VAL A 87 2.87 2.43 -2.84
C VAL A 87 3.23 3.74 -2.15
N GLU A 88 3.59 3.70 -0.87
CA GLU A 88 3.82 4.91 -0.08
C GLU A 88 4.77 4.63 1.07
N GLY A 89 5.69 5.55 1.34
CA GLY A 89 6.63 5.38 2.45
C GLY A 89 7.94 6.12 2.27
N ILE A 90 8.79 5.96 3.28
CA ILE A 90 10.18 6.38 3.27
C ILE A 90 11.06 5.13 3.31
N TRP A 91 12.06 5.09 2.43
CA TRP A 91 13.11 4.09 2.46
C TRP A 91 14.49 4.76 2.55
N PHE A 92 15.37 4.20 3.37
CA PHE A 92 16.78 4.56 3.50
C PHE A 92 17.58 3.30 3.86
N ASP A 93 18.89 3.31 3.61
CA ASP A 93 19.80 2.22 4.01
C ASP A 93 20.35 2.52 5.41
N PRO A 94 19.84 1.88 6.49
CA PRO A 94 20.27 2.19 7.85
C PRO A 94 21.75 1.85 8.12
N GLY A 95 22.38 1.04 7.26
CA GLY A 95 23.79 0.69 7.35
C GLY A 95 24.73 1.72 6.71
N LYS A 96 24.20 2.77 6.08
CA LYS A 96 24.99 3.78 5.37
C LYS A 96 24.63 5.19 5.80
N ASP A 97 25.65 5.93 6.23
CA ASP A 97 25.57 7.36 6.48
C ASP A 97 25.80 8.14 5.16
N ASP A 98 24.94 7.89 4.16
CA ASP A 98 24.97 8.60 2.88
C ASP A 98 23.75 9.52 2.66
N LYS A 99 22.86 9.58 3.66
CA LYS A 99 21.63 10.41 3.68
C LYS A 99 20.80 10.28 2.41
N LYS A 100 20.81 9.08 1.82
CA LYS A 100 19.94 8.73 0.70
C LYS A 100 18.61 8.28 1.22
N GLU A 101 17.57 8.93 0.74
CA GLU A 101 16.19 8.64 1.10
C GLU A 101 15.35 8.55 -0.17
N GLU A 102 14.42 7.61 -0.18
CA GLU A 102 13.40 7.47 -1.21
C GLU A 102 12.04 7.76 -0.60
N PHE A 103 11.32 8.73 -1.15
CA PHE A 103 9.96 9.06 -0.74
C PHE A 103 8.99 8.61 -1.83
N SER A 104 8.13 7.65 -1.51
CA SER A 104 7.12 7.14 -2.43
C SER A 104 5.73 7.66 -2.10
N SER A 105 4.97 7.99 -3.13
CA SER A 105 3.54 8.31 -3.08
C SER A 105 2.83 7.68 -4.26
N TYR A 106 1.51 7.51 -4.19
CA TYR A 106 0.73 6.86 -5.23
C TYR A 106 -0.48 7.67 -5.70
N GLU A 107 -0.97 7.30 -6.88
CA GLU A 107 -2.28 7.64 -7.40
C GLU A 107 -2.92 6.38 -7.97
N ILE A 108 -4.20 6.16 -7.72
CA ILE A 108 -5.00 5.11 -8.35
C ILE A 108 -6.13 5.77 -9.14
N ASN A 109 -6.17 5.54 -10.44
CA ASN A 109 -7.22 6.12 -11.29
C ASN A 109 -8.47 5.23 -11.36
N LYS A 110 -9.54 5.73 -11.99
CA LYS A 110 -10.81 5.00 -12.17
C LYS A 110 -10.69 3.70 -12.97
N ALA A 111 -9.65 3.57 -13.79
CA ALA A 111 -9.36 2.36 -14.56
C ALA A 111 -8.56 1.32 -13.75
N GLY A 112 -8.21 1.62 -12.50
CA GLY A 112 -7.41 0.73 -11.65
C GLY A 112 -5.93 0.75 -12.00
N GLU A 113 -5.46 1.79 -12.70
CA GLU A 113 -4.03 2.00 -12.90
C GLU A 113 -3.46 2.69 -11.67
N ILE A 114 -2.35 2.15 -11.16
CA ILE A 114 -1.63 2.71 -10.02
C ILE A 114 -0.35 3.34 -10.56
N THR A 115 -0.09 4.59 -10.21
CA THR A 115 1.18 5.26 -10.46
C THR A 115 1.86 5.51 -9.14
N VAL A 116 3.01 4.87 -8.90
CA VAL A 116 3.87 5.15 -7.74
C VAL A 116 4.97 6.09 -8.20
N THR A 117 5.01 7.28 -7.61
CA THR A 117 6.07 8.27 -7.82
C THR A 117 7.05 8.19 -6.67
N THR A 118 8.32 7.94 -6.96
CA THR A 118 9.41 7.90 -5.98
C THR A 118 10.38 9.04 -6.23
N ASP A 119 10.56 9.90 -5.23
CA ASP A 119 11.57 10.95 -5.21
C ASP A 119 12.82 10.47 -4.47
N HIS A 120 13.93 10.38 -5.20
CA HIS A 120 15.24 9.98 -4.70
C HIS A 120 15.99 11.22 -4.23
N LYS A 121 16.27 11.31 -2.94
CA LYS A 121 16.90 12.48 -2.30
C LYS A 121 18.30 12.16 -1.78
N ILE A 122 19.17 13.16 -1.85
CA ILE A 122 20.48 13.20 -1.19
C ILE A 122 20.55 14.51 -0.41
N ASP A 123 20.86 14.44 0.88
CA ASP A 123 20.87 15.61 1.79
C ASP A 123 19.55 16.40 1.70
N GLY A 124 18.41 15.70 1.60
CA GLY A 124 17.07 16.30 1.48
C GLY A 124 16.74 16.93 0.12
N ASN A 125 17.69 16.97 -0.83
CA ASN A 125 17.47 17.54 -2.15
C ASN A 125 17.07 16.46 -3.16
N SER A 126 15.99 16.69 -3.90
CA SER A 126 15.55 15.81 -4.99
C SER A 126 16.64 15.70 -6.06
N GLN A 127 17.03 14.47 -6.36
CA GLN A 127 18.01 14.14 -7.39
C GLN A 127 17.34 13.55 -8.62
N LYS A 128 16.33 12.71 -8.39
CA LYS A 128 15.66 11.97 -9.45
C LYS A 128 14.25 11.61 -9.01
N ILE A 129 13.30 11.77 -9.92
CA ILE A 129 11.95 11.24 -9.76
C ILE A 129 11.80 10.04 -10.69
N THR A 130 11.36 8.91 -10.14
CA THR A 130 10.99 7.72 -10.91
C THR A 130 9.51 7.46 -10.78
N LYS A 131 8.89 6.89 -11.83
CA LYS A 131 7.51 6.45 -11.80
C LYS A 131 7.43 4.96 -12.12
N THR A 132 6.71 4.23 -11.30
CA THR A 132 6.39 2.82 -11.52
C THR A 132 4.90 2.71 -11.73
N HIS A 133 4.50 2.05 -12.81
CA HIS A 133 3.09 1.93 -13.18
C HIS A 133 2.63 0.49 -12.97
N TYR A 134 1.44 0.33 -12.41
CA TYR A 134 0.79 -0.96 -12.23
C TYR A 134 -0.64 -0.95 -12.76
N GLN A 135 -1.19 -2.14 -12.98
CA GLN A 135 -2.60 -2.37 -13.30
C GLN A 135 -3.20 -3.36 -12.32
N ILE A 136 -4.31 -2.98 -11.70
CA ILE A 136 -5.17 -3.91 -10.99
C ILE A 136 -6.01 -4.67 -12.03
N MET A 137 -5.87 -5.99 -12.06
CA MET A 137 -6.58 -6.90 -12.95
C MET A 137 -7.91 -7.34 -12.34
N ASP A 138 -8.80 -7.92 -13.15
CA ASP A 138 -10.15 -8.33 -12.74
C ASP A 138 -10.15 -9.45 -11.69
N ASP A 139 -9.06 -10.24 -11.66
CA ASP A 139 -8.80 -11.28 -10.66
C ASP A 139 -8.12 -10.73 -9.40
N GLY A 140 -7.93 -9.41 -9.28
CA GLY A 140 -7.30 -8.74 -8.15
C GLY A 140 -5.77 -8.67 -8.23
N LYS A 141 -5.11 -9.26 -9.23
CA LYS A 141 -3.64 -9.17 -9.34
C LYS A 141 -3.18 -7.75 -9.66
N ILE A 142 -2.02 -7.38 -9.16
CA ILE A 142 -1.37 -6.10 -9.44
C ILE A 142 -0.17 -6.35 -10.36
N VAL A 143 -0.31 -6.01 -11.63
CA VAL A 143 0.73 -6.26 -12.65
C VAL A 143 1.50 -4.98 -12.92
N GLN A 144 2.82 -5.01 -12.72
CA GLN A 144 3.69 -3.91 -13.12
C GLN A 144 3.73 -3.77 -14.65
N LYS A 145 3.39 -2.59 -15.15
CA LYS A 145 3.51 -2.22 -16.56
C LYS A 145 4.97 -1.84 -16.86
N LYS A 146 5.47 -2.32 -18.01
CA LYS A 146 6.79 -1.96 -18.54
C LYS A 146 6.78 -0.59 -19.18
#